data_AF-A0A6G6YRX2-F1
#
_entry.id   AF-A0A6G6YRX2-F1
#
_cell.length_a   1.000
_cell.length_b   1.000
_cell.length_c   1.000
_cell.angle_alpha   90.00
_cell.angle_beta   90.00
_cell.angle_gamma   90.00
#
_symmetry.space_group_name_H-M   'P 1'
#
loop_
_entity.id
_entity.type
_entity.pdbx_description
1 polymer ?
#
loop_
_entity_poly.entity_id
_entity_poly.type
_entity_poly.pdbx_seq_one_letter_code
_entity_poly.pdbx_strand_id
1 'polypeptide(L)' 'MQSPYAGMTLNERIVVSGRLAEWDKAVRAVDQSKMIEILTHLDLESQAESLVNQILSNPKFYGYDDIK' A
#
# COMPACT_ATOMS: atom_id res chain seq x y z
N MET A 1 14.73 11.92 13.42
CA MET A 1 13.87 12.58 12.42
C MET A 1 12.58 11.77 12.38
N GLN A 2 11.42 12.38 12.62
CA GLN A 2 10.14 11.69 12.46
C GLN A 2 9.84 11.63 10.96
N SER A 3 9.42 10.47 10.44
CA SER A 3 8.95 10.38 9.05
C SER A 3 7.80 11.38 8.86
N PRO A 4 7.70 12.05 7.69
CA PRO A 4 6.62 13.01 7.40
C PRO A 4 5.21 12.37 7.46
N TYR A 5 5.18 11.04 7.54
CA TYR A 5 4.01 10.17 7.58
C TYR A 5 3.66 9.65 8.99
N ALA A 6 4.34 10.13 10.04
CA ALA A 6 4.06 9.70 11.41
C ALA A 6 2.62 10.01 11.81
N GLY A 7 1.90 9.01 12.35
CA GLY A 7 0.50 9.13 12.73
C GLY A 7 -0.52 8.98 11.61
N MET A 8 -0.09 8.83 10.35
CA MET A 8 -0.98 8.59 9.20
C MET A 8 -1.21 7.10 8.95
N THR A 9 -2.45 6.75 8.60
CA THR A 9 -2.81 5.45 8.02
C THR A 9 -2.18 5.27 6.64
N LEU A 10 -2.07 4.02 6.17
CA LEU A 10 -1.49 3.72 4.85
C LEU A 10 -2.18 4.49 3.71
N ASN A 11 -3.52 4.53 3.71
CA ASN A 11 -4.27 5.26 2.69
C ASN A 11 -3.96 6.76 2.69
N GLU A 12 -3.85 7.38 3.87
CA GLU A 12 -3.48 8.80 3.97
C GLU A 12 -2.08 9.07 3.42
N ARG A 13 -1.11 8.19 3.70
CA ARG A 13 0.26 8.28 3.13
C ARG A 13 0.23 8.19 1.61
N ILE A 14 -0.49 7.22 1.08
CA ILE A 14 -0.63 7.01 -0.37
C ILE A 14 -1.28 8.23 -1.02
N VAL A 15 -2.33 8.79 -0.42
CA VAL A 15 -3.04 9.99 -0.92
C VAL A 15 -2.10 11.20 -0.92
N VAL A 16 -1.41 11.49 0.19
CA VAL A 16 -0.49 12.61 0.31
C VAL A 16 0.69 12.49 -0.66
N SER A 17 1.14 11.27 -0.94
CA SER A 17 2.19 11.02 -1.94
C SER A 17 1.72 11.13 -3.40
N GLY A 18 0.41 11.26 -3.65
CA GLY A 18 -0.17 11.31 -4.99
C GLY A 18 -0.19 9.97 -5.73
N ARG A 19 0.07 8.85 -5.03
CA ARG A 19 0.22 7.52 -5.63
C ARG A 19 -1.03 6.66 -5.56
N LEU A 20 -2.18 7.21 -5.17
CA LEU A 20 -3.42 6.45 -4.99
C LEU A 20 -3.84 5.67 -6.23
N ALA A 21 -3.76 6.29 -7.41
CA ALA A 21 -4.12 5.63 -8.66
C ALA A 21 -3.14 4.51 -9.04
N GLU A 22 -1.83 4.71 -8.80
CA GLU A 22 -0.82 3.67 -9.05
C GLU A 22 -0.97 2.51 -8.07
N TRP A 23 -1.25 2.81 -6.81
CA TRP A 23 -1.49 1.83 -5.76
C TRP A 23 -2.69 0.96 -6.07
N ASP A 24 -3.86 1.57 -6.31
CA ASP A 24 -5.10 0.84 -6.60
C ASP A 24 -4.93 -0.09 -7.82
N LYS A 25 -4.24 0.39 -8.86
CA LYS A 25 -3.89 -0.42 -10.03
C LYS A 25 -2.98 -1.60 -9.66
N ALA A 26 -1.95 -1.37 -8.83
CA ALA A 26 -1.03 -2.42 -8.39
C ALA A 26 -1.74 -3.48 -7.55
N VAL A 27 -2.62 -3.08 -6.62
CA VAL A 27 -3.38 -4.03 -5.81
C VAL A 27 -4.28 -4.87 -6.71
N ARG A 28 -5.06 -4.24 -7.61
CA ARG A 28 -5.95 -4.97 -8.54
C ARG A 28 -5.22 -5.92 -9.48
N ALA A 29 -4.00 -5.58 -9.88
CA ALA A 29 -3.16 -6.45 -10.70
C ALA A 29 -2.44 -7.53 -9.89
N VAL A 30 -2.57 -7.53 -8.56
CA VAL A 30 -1.82 -8.39 -7.63
C VAL A 30 -0.31 -8.24 -7.85
N ASP A 31 0.12 -7.04 -8.22
CA ASP A 31 1.52 -6.72 -8.52
C ASP A 31 2.27 -6.41 -7.21
N GLN A 32 2.65 -7.48 -6.52
CA GLN A 32 3.36 -7.40 -5.23
C GLN A 32 4.63 -6.55 -5.32
N SER A 33 5.39 -6.68 -6.41
CA SER A 33 6.61 -5.92 -6.64
C SER A 33 6.31 -4.41 -6.70
N LYS A 34 5.27 -4.01 -7.44
CA LYS A 34 4.88 -2.61 -7.54
C LYS A 34 4.29 -2.07 -6.22
N MET A 35 3.53 -2.89 -5.49
CA MET A 35 3.04 -2.53 -4.16
C MET A 35 4.22 -2.29 -3.19
N ILE A 36 5.21 -3.19 -3.16
CA ILE A 36 6.41 -3.03 -2.32
C ILE A 36 7.18 -1.76 -2.70
N GLU A 37 7.40 -1.51 -3.99
CA GLU A 37 8.07 -0.30 -4.48
C GLU A 37 7.39 0.98 -3.97
N ILE A 38 6.05 1.05 -4.05
CA ILE A 38 5.28 2.19 -3.55
C ILE A 38 5.45 2.33 -2.04
N LEU A 39 5.40 1.23 -1.27
CA LEU A 39 5.58 1.26 0.19
C LEU A 39 6.99 1.71 0.60
N THR A 40 8.01 1.30 -0.15
CA THR A 40 9.39 1.77 0.06
C THR A 40 9.49 3.29 -0.11
N HIS A 41 8.81 3.86 -1.10
CA HIS A 41 8.73 5.32 -1.26
C HIS A 41 7.95 6.05 -0.14
N LEU A 42 7.21 5.32 0.69
CA LEU A 42 6.40 5.85 1.81
C LEU A 42 7.06 5.62 3.19
N ASP A 43 8.37 5.35 3.21
CA ASP A 43 9.11 4.98 4.42
C ASP A 43 8.53 3.74 5.13
N LEU A 44 7.97 2.80 4.35
CA LEU A 44 7.39 1.55 4.87
C LEU A 44 8.15 0.30 4.41
N GLU A 45 9.38 0.45 3.91
CA GLU A 45 10.23 -0.65 3.40
C GLU A 45 10.27 -1.86 4.35
N SER A 46 10.52 -1.62 5.64
CA SER A 46 10.62 -2.69 6.64
C SER A 46 9.32 -3.45 6.92
N GLN A 47 8.17 -2.91 6.51
CA GLN A 47 6.86 -3.51 6.68
C GLN A 47 6.18 -3.81 5.33
N ALA A 48 6.86 -3.53 4.21
CA ALA A 48 6.25 -3.54 2.89
C ALA A 48 5.70 -4.92 2.53
N GLU A 49 6.54 -5.95 2.64
CA GLU A 49 6.15 -7.33 2.35
C GLU A 49 5.01 -7.82 3.26
N SER A 50 5.05 -7.48 4.55
CA SER A 50 4.01 -7.86 5.50
C SER A 50 2.66 -7.21 5.17
N LEU A 51 2.66 -5.92 4.85
CA LEU A 51 1.45 -5.18 4.46
C LEU A 51 0.85 -5.71 3.16
N VAL A 52 1.70 -5.97 2.16
CA VAL A 52 1.24 -6.56 0.89
C VAL A 52 0.60 -7.92 1.12
N ASN A 53 1.25 -8.79 1.90
CA ASN A 53 0.70 -10.10 2.23
C ASN A 53 -0.62 -9.99 3.02
N GLN A 54 -0.75 -9.07 3.96
CA GLN A 54 -2.00 -8.83 4.70
C GLN A 54 -3.14 -8.38 3.77
N ILE A 55 -2.86 -7.42 2.87
CA ILE A 55 -3.85 -6.91 1.92
C ILE A 55 -4.30 -8.01 0.97
N LEU A 56 -3.37 -8.78 0.42
CA LEU A 56 -3.68 -9.86 -0.51
C LEU A 56 -4.33 -11.08 0.17
N SER A 57 -4.08 -11.29 1.46
CA SER A 57 -4.75 -12.35 2.24
C SER A 57 -6.22 -12.03 2.55
N ASN A 58 -6.58 -10.74 2.60
CA ASN A 58 -7.96 -10.32 2.84
C ASN A 58 -8.30 -8.99 2.11
N PRO A 59 -8.34 -9.00 0.78
CA PRO A 59 -8.50 -7.78 -0.02
C PRO A 59 -9.85 -7.09 0.26
N LYS A 60 -10.91 -7.86 0.55
CA LYS A 60 -12.25 -7.36 0.92
C LYS A 60 -12.22 -6.46 2.16
N PHE A 61 -11.46 -6.83 3.19
CA PHE A 61 -11.32 -6.03 4.41
C PHE A 61 -10.70 -4.65 4.11
N TYR A 62 -9.83 -4.57 3.11
CA TYR A 62 -9.20 -3.33 2.65
C TYR A 62 -9.98 -2.61 1.53
N GLY A 63 -11.21 -3.04 1.23
CA GLY A 63 -12.07 -2.40 0.24
C GLY A 63 -11.87 -2.86 -1.20
N TYR A 64 -11.05 -3.89 -1.41
CA TYR A 64 -10.79 -4.48 -2.72
C TYR A 64 -11.63 -5.75 -2.96
N ASP A 65 -12.94 -5.58 -3.19
CA ASP A 65 -13.85 -6.73 -3.37
C ASP A 65 -13.74 -7.41 -4.76
N ASP A 66 -13.08 -6.73 -5.71
CA ASP A 66 -12.99 -7.13 -7.13
C ASP A 66 -11.74 -7.94 -7.47
N ILE A 67 -10.83 -8.13 -6.51
CA ILE A 67 -9.56 -8.84 -6.72
C ILE A 67 -9.80 -10.32 -6.42
N LYS A 68 -9.56 -11.18 -7.42
CA LYS A 68 -9.77 -12.64 -7.38
C LYS A 68 -8.49 -13.41 -7.13
#